data_AF-A0A328FCI6-F1
#
_entry.id   AF-A0A328FCI6-F1
#
_cell.length_a   1.000
_cell.length_b   1.000
_cell.length_c   1.000
_cell.angle_alpha   90.00
_cell.angle_beta   90.00
_cell.angle_gamma   90.00
#
_symmetry.space_group_name_H-M   'P 1'
#
loop_
_entity.id
_entity.type
_entity.pdbx_description
1 polymer ?
#
loop_
_entity_poly.entity_id
_entity_poly.type
_entity_poly.pdbx_seq_one_letter_code
_entity_poly.pdbx_strand_id
1 'polypeptide(L)'
;MKRWDMIHKIKMLHDNGNGLSMRQIRDELGISRNTVKKYLKMDEEAICNHFSNREREKKLDQYKEWIVHLLQKFPKLTSVKIRRKMKEKFPEFEMSDRSFRRYVGRLKSEYPVKQVCYYEPVIDI
;
A
#
# COMPACT_ATOMS: atom_id res chain seq x y z
N MET A 1 -2.44 5.50 17.71
CA MET A 1 -3.51 6.31 17.10
C MET A 1 -3.28 6.38 15.59
N LYS A 2 -4.28 6.12 14.75
CA LYS A 2 -4.11 6.31 13.30
C LYS A 2 -3.98 7.81 13.02
N ARG A 3 -3.24 8.16 11.98
CA ARG A 3 -2.93 9.56 11.66
C ARG A 3 -4.18 10.39 11.32
N TRP A 4 -5.26 9.72 10.88
CA TRP A 4 -6.58 10.33 10.63
C TRP A 4 -7.25 10.78 11.94
N ASP A 5 -7.39 9.85 12.89
CA ASP A 5 -7.95 10.11 14.22
C ASP A 5 -7.22 11.26 14.93
N MET A 6 -5.90 11.33 14.75
CA MET A 6 -5.07 12.38 15.31
C MET A 6 -5.40 13.77 14.74
N ILE A 7 -5.62 13.89 13.42
CA ILE A 7 -5.97 15.17 12.78
C ILE A 7 -7.37 15.61 13.22
N HIS A 8 -8.32 14.69 13.27
CA HIS A 8 -9.66 14.95 13.78
C HIS A 8 -9.63 15.42 15.23
N LYS A 9 -8.86 14.74 16.08
CA LYS A 9 -8.68 15.14 17.49
C LYS A 9 -8.05 16.53 17.61
N ILE A 10 -7.08 16.89 16.78
CA ILE A 10 -6.50 18.24 16.74
C ILE A 10 -7.55 19.29 16.36
N LYS A 11 -8.35 19.04 15.31
CA LYS A 11 -9.41 19.96 14.88
C LYS A 11 -10.49 20.12 15.95
N MET A 12 -10.91 19.02 16.57
CA MET A 12 -11.87 18.99 17.67
C MET A 12 -11.37 19.80 18.88
N LEU A 13 -10.12 19.60 19.30
CA LEU A 13 -9.57 20.31 20.47
C LEU A 13 -9.37 21.81 20.22
N HIS A 14 -9.14 22.22 18.98
CA HIS A 14 -8.99 23.63 18.61
C HIS A 14 -10.34 24.35 18.48
N ASP A 15 -11.40 23.62 18.13
CA ASP A 15 -12.79 24.11 18.02
C ASP A 15 -12.90 25.51 17.35
N ASN A 16 -12.34 25.62 16.13
CA ASN A 16 -12.28 26.86 15.33
C ASN A 16 -11.72 28.11 16.03
N GLY A 17 -10.98 27.95 17.15
CA GLY A 17 -10.38 29.04 17.91
C GLY A 17 -11.01 29.29 19.29
N ASN A 18 -12.11 28.60 19.62
CA ASN A 18 -12.76 28.66 20.93
C ASN A 18 -12.24 27.60 21.92
N GLY A 19 -11.44 26.66 21.43
CA GLY A 19 -10.89 25.56 22.21
C GLY A 19 -9.48 25.83 22.74
N LEU A 20 -8.71 24.75 22.86
CA LEU A 20 -7.35 24.78 23.37
C LEU A 20 -6.40 25.48 22.39
N SER A 21 -5.46 26.25 22.95
CA SER A 21 -4.40 26.85 22.16
C SER A 21 -3.49 25.77 21.55
N MET A 22 -2.81 26.10 20.45
CA MET A 22 -1.86 25.18 19.80
C MET A 22 -0.76 24.68 20.76
N ARG A 23 -0.42 25.44 21.81
CA ARG A 23 0.56 25.02 22.83
C ARG A 23 -0.03 23.95 23.75
N GLN A 24 -1.27 24.13 24.19
CA GLN A 24 -1.96 23.13 25.02
C GLN A 24 -2.24 21.85 24.24
N ILE A 25 -2.65 21.94 22.97
CA ILE A 25 -2.85 20.76 22.11
C ILE A 25 -1.55 19.98 21.90
N ARG A 26 -0.42 20.69 21.75
CA ARG A 26 0.92 20.10 21.66
C ARG A 26 1.24 19.29 22.93
N ASP A 27 0.99 19.87 24.09
CA ASP A 27 1.30 19.26 25.39
C ASP A 27 0.37 18.08 25.69
N GLU A 28 -0.92 18.22 25.38
CA GLU A 28 -1.95 17.17 25.53
C GLU A 28 -1.69 15.95 24.63
N LEU A 29 -1.28 16.16 23.39
CA LEU A 29 -1.07 15.09 22.42
C LEU A 29 0.40 14.60 22.36
N GLY A 30 1.34 15.33 22.95
CA GLY A 30 2.77 15.05 22.90
C GLY A 30 3.39 15.17 21.48
N ILE A 31 2.85 16.04 20.62
CA ILE A 31 3.27 16.17 19.22
C ILE A 31 3.83 17.57 18.98
N SER A 32 4.78 17.76 18.06
CA SER A 32 5.35 19.08 17.74
C SER A 32 4.30 20.14 17.35
N ARG A 33 4.53 21.40 17.77
CA ARG A 33 3.71 22.56 17.40
C ARG A 33 3.58 22.73 15.88
N ASN A 34 4.61 22.38 15.13
CA ASN A 34 4.61 22.45 13.67
C ASN A 34 3.60 21.48 13.05
N THR A 35 3.45 20.30 13.64
CA THR A 35 2.46 19.30 13.22
C THR A 35 1.03 19.76 13.52
N VAL A 36 0.81 20.32 14.71
CA VAL A 36 -0.50 20.92 15.09
C VAL A 36 -0.86 22.04 14.11
N LYS A 37 0.07 22.99 13.89
CA LYS A 37 -0.11 24.11 12.95
C LYS A 37 -0.38 23.62 11.52
N LYS A 38 0.34 22.60 11.07
CA LYS A 38 0.15 22.00 9.73
C LYS A 38 -1.26 21.45 9.57
N TYR A 39 -1.74 20.68 10.55
CA TYR A 39 -3.03 20.00 10.44
C TYR A 39 -4.24 20.89 10.68
N LEU A 40 -4.10 21.97 11.46
CA LEU A 40 -5.13 23.00 11.56
C LEU A 40 -5.33 23.78 10.25
N LYS A 41 -4.25 23.99 9.49
CA LYS A 41 -4.30 24.65 8.17
C LYS A 41 -4.72 23.73 7.02
N MET A 42 -4.87 22.42 7.28
CA MET A 42 -5.11 21.44 6.23
C MET A 42 -6.62 21.27 6.03
N ASP A 43 -7.09 21.55 4.82
CA ASP A 43 -8.50 21.35 4.46
C ASP A 43 -8.84 19.86 4.37
N GLU A 44 -10.13 19.54 4.44
CA GLU A 44 -10.62 18.16 4.41
C GLU A 44 -10.21 17.44 3.13
N GLU A 45 -10.26 18.12 1.98
CA GLU A 45 -9.77 17.57 0.71
C GLU A 45 -8.26 17.31 0.73
N ALA A 46 -7.48 18.22 1.31
CA ALA A 46 -6.04 18.06 1.45
C ALA A 46 -5.68 16.92 2.42
N ILE A 47 -6.49 16.72 3.46
CA ILE A 47 -6.42 15.58 4.37
C ILE A 47 -6.70 14.30 3.58
N CYS A 48 -7.85 14.18 2.90
CA CYS A 48 -8.22 13.05 2.05
C CYS A 48 -7.11 12.70 1.05
N ASN A 49 -6.59 13.70 0.32
CA ASN A 49 -5.49 13.53 -0.63
C ASN A 49 -4.18 13.08 0.05
N HIS A 50 -3.89 13.57 1.24
CA HIS A 50 -2.72 13.14 2.01
C HIS A 50 -2.81 11.66 2.47
N PHE A 51 -4.02 11.13 2.61
CA PHE A 51 -4.26 9.72 2.93
C PHE A 51 -4.36 8.83 1.70
N SER A 52 -5.00 9.30 0.62
CA SER A 52 -5.16 8.54 -0.63
C SER A 52 -3.82 8.38 -1.37
N ASN A 53 -2.99 9.42 -1.38
CA ASN A 53 -1.81 9.50 -2.24
C ASN A 53 -0.52 8.93 -1.60
N ARG A 54 -0.65 7.94 -0.69
CA ARG A 54 0.52 7.34 -0.02
C ARG A 54 1.28 6.35 -0.89
N GLU A 55 0.64 5.81 -1.91
CA GLU A 55 1.27 4.86 -2.81
C GLU A 55 1.88 5.63 -3.96
N ARG A 56 3.18 5.94 -3.85
CA ARG A 56 3.94 6.37 -5.03
C ARG A 56 3.83 5.30 -6.08
N GLU A 57 3.54 5.71 -7.31
CA GLU A 57 3.61 4.85 -8.49
C GLU A 57 4.98 4.18 -8.53
N LYS A 58 4.96 2.86 -8.51
CA LYS A 58 6.17 2.05 -8.60
C LYS A 58 6.47 1.87 -10.08
N LYS A 59 7.74 1.82 -10.45
CA LYS A 59 8.17 1.46 -11.82
C LYS A 59 7.54 0.14 -12.32
N LEU A 60 7.19 -0.78 -11.41
CA LEU A 60 6.54 -2.05 -11.75
C LEU A 60 5.02 -1.96 -11.98
N ASP A 61 4.38 -0.85 -11.60
CA ASP A 61 2.94 -0.69 -11.79
C ASP A 61 2.60 -0.64 -13.29
N GLN A 62 3.52 -0.14 -14.15
CA GLN A 62 3.40 -0.21 -15.61
C GLN A 62 3.25 -1.65 -16.14
N TYR A 63 3.81 -2.63 -15.44
CA TYR A 63 3.74 -4.04 -15.84
C TYR A 63 2.76 -4.86 -15.00
N LYS A 64 1.98 -4.20 -14.12
CA LYS A 64 1.08 -4.84 -13.17
C LYS A 64 0.11 -5.77 -13.87
N GLU A 65 -0.57 -5.29 -14.90
CA GLU A 65 -1.59 -6.04 -15.63
C GLU A 65 -1.04 -7.34 -16.22
N TRP A 66 0.15 -7.26 -16.84
CA TRP A 66 0.81 -8.42 -17.42
C TRP A 66 1.22 -9.45 -16.34
N ILE A 67 1.73 -8.99 -15.20
CA ILE A 67 2.09 -9.88 -14.08
C ILE A 67 0.84 -10.53 -13.48
N VAL A 68 -0.24 -9.78 -13.31
CA VAL A 68 -1.52 -10.30 -12.80
C VAL A 68 -2.09 -11.35 -13.77
N HIS A 69 -2.07 -11.09 -15.07
CA HIS A 69 -2.47 -12.07 -16.08
C HIS A 69 -1.68 -13.38 -15.97
N LEU A 70 -0.35 -13.30 -15.79
CA LEU A 70 0.49 -14.48 -15.58
C LEU A 70 0.16 -15.24 -14.30
N LEU A 71 -0.13 -14.52 -13.21
CA LEU A 71 -0.50 -15.13 -11.93
C LEU A 71 -1.86 -15.82 -12.00
N GLN A 72 -2.82 -15.24 -12.71
CA GLN A 72 -4.14 -15.85 -12.95
C GLN A 72 -4.03 -17.11 -13.81
N LYS A 73 -3.25 -17.05 -14.90
CA LYS A 73 -3.06 -18.19 -15.81
C LYS A 73 -2.24 -19.31 -15.16
N PHE A 74 -1.24 -18.96 -14.35
CA PHE A 74 -0.31 -19.88 -13.73
C PHE A 74 -0.13 -19.59 -12.23
N PRO A 75 -1.05 -20.04 -11.36
CA PRO A 75 -1.01 -19.70 -9.92
C PRO A 75 0.26 -20.21 -9.21
N LYS A 76 0.84 -21.34 -9.67
CA LYS A 76 2.09 -21.92 -9.14
C LYS A 76 3.36 -21.20 -9.60
N LEU A 77 3.26 -20.13 -10.40
CA LEU A 77 4.46 -19.46 -10.91
C LEU A 77 5.22 -18.76 -9.76
N THR A 78 6.50 -19.09 -9.65
CA THR A 78 7.43 -18.42 -8.73
C THR A 78 7.83 -17.05 -9.29
N SER A 79 8.11 -16.09 -8.41
CA SER A 79 8.60 -14.75 -8.78
C SER A 79 9.84 -14.80 -9.69
N VAL A 80 10.75 -15.75 -9.48
CA VAL A 80 11.94 -15.93 -10.35
C VAL A 80 11.55 -16.23 -11.80
N LYS A 81 10.61 -17.16 -12.01
CA LYS A 81 10.09 -17.51 -13.35
C LYS A 81 9.36 -16.34 -14.00
N ILE A 82 8.57 -15.56 -13.24
CA ILE A 82 7.90 -14.35 -13.76
C ILE A 82 8.95 -13.34 -14.23
N ARG A 83 10.00 -13.09 -13.43
CA ARG A 83 11.10 -12.18 -13.80
C ARG A 83 11.81 -12.64 -15.07
N ARG A 84 12.07 -13.93 -15.23
CA ARG A 84 12.72 -14.46 -16.45
C ARG A 84 11.88 -14.17 -17.69
N LYS A 85 10.57 -14.49 -17.62
CA LYS A 85 9.61 -14.15 -18.69
C LYS A 85 9.53 -12.64 -18.94
N MET A 86 9.69 -11.83 -17.89
CA MET A 86 9.66 -10.38 -18.01
C MET A 86 10.87 -9.85 -18.78
N LYS A 87 12.08 -10.37 -18.49
CA LYS A 87 13.29 -10.04 -19.24
C LYS A 87 13.23 -10.50 -20.70
N GLU A 88 12.63 -11.66 -20.95
CA GLU A 88 12.41 -12.17 -22.31
C GLU A 88 11.49 -11.24 -23.12
N LYS A 89 10.46 -10.66 -22.49
CA LYS A 89 9.48 -9.79 -23.17
C LYS A 89 9.89 -8.31 -23.20
N PHE A 90 10.60 -7.84 -22.18
CA PHE A 90 11.00 -6.45 -21.98
C PHE A 90 12.50 -6.39 -21.64
N PRO A 91 13.39 -6.31 -22.64
CA PRO A 91 14.84 -6.32 -22.42
C PRO A 91 15.36 -5.13 -21.62
N GLU A 92 14.70 -3.97 -21.73
CA GLU A 92 15.04 -2.73 -20.99
C GLU A 92 14.65 -2.79 -19.50
N PHE A 93 13.99 -3.85 -19.06
CA PHE A 93 13.57 -3.99 -17.68
C PHE A 93 14.76 -4.27 -16.74
N GLU A 94 15.17 -3.25 -16.00
CA GLU A 94 16.25 -3.36 -15.02
C GLU A 94 15.77 -3.08 -13.58
N MET A 95 15.71 -4.13 -12.77
CA MET A 95 15.32 -4.11 -11.36
C MET A 95 16.04 -5.21 -10.56
N SER A 96 16.26 -4.97 -9.26
CA SER A 96 16.82 -5.96 -8.35
C SER A 96 15.84 -7.10 -8.07
N ASP A 97 16.37 -8.31 -7.89
CA ASP A 97 15.58 -9.50 -7.57
C ASP A 97 14.75 -9.32 -6.31
N ARG A 98 15.31 -8.68 -5.28
CA ARG A 98 14.64 -8.45 -4.01
C ARG A 98 13.40 -7.56 -4.19
N SER A 99 13.53 -6.47 -4.94
CA SER A 99 12.41 -5.56 -5.22
C SER A 99 11.32 -6.24 -6.04
N PHE A 100 11.72 -7.02 -7.05
CA PHE A 100 10.79 -7.80 -7.87
C PHE A 100 10.00 -8.81 -7.03
N ARG A 101 10.68 -9.60 -6.19
CA ARG A 101 10.05 -10.59 -5.30
C ARG A 101 9.07 -9.94 -4.33
N ARG A 102 9.44 -8.82 -3.71
CA ARG A 102 8.55 -8.06 -2.82
C ARG A 102 7.29 -7.60 -3.55
N TYR A 103 7.45 -7.07 -4.76
CA TYR A 103 6.33 -6.61 -5.56
C TYR A 103 5.37 -7.75 -5.95
N VAL A 104 5.90 -8.86 -6.47
CA VAL A 104 5.08 -10.04 -6.80
C VAL A 104 4.39 -10.62 -5.56
N GLY A 105 5.07 -10.65 -4.41
CA GLY A 105 4.47 -11.11 -3.14
C GLY A 105 3.28 -10.25 -2.72
N ARG A 106 3.39 -8.92 -2.88
CA ARG A 106 2.27 -7.99 -2.69
C ARG A 106 1.12 -8.32 -3.63
N LEU A 107 1.39 -8.47 -4.93
CA LEU A 107 0.35 -8.80 -5.92
C LEU A 107 -0.34 -10.14 -5.65
N LYS A 108 0.39 -11.17 -5.21
CA LYS A 108 -0.23 -12.45 -4.82
C LYS A 108 -1.16 -12.33 -3.62
N SER A 109 -0.90 -11.37 -2.73
CA SER A 109 -1.76 -11.10 -1.56
C SER A 109 -3.00 -10.30 -1.95
N GLU A 110 -2.87 -9.35 -2.90
CA GLU A 110 -3.96 -8.55 -3.43
C GLU A 110 -4.90 -9.35 -4.34
N TYR A 111 -4.34 -10.26 -5.14
CA TYR A 111 -5.08 -11.09 -6.11
C TYR A 111 -4.91 -12.58 -5.75
N PRO A 112 -5.60 -13.07 -4.70
CA PRO A 112 -5.54 -14.48 -4.34
C PRO A 112 -6.21 -15.32 -5.43
N VAL A 113 -5.40 -16.07 -6.18
CA VAL A 113 -5.90 -17.02 -7.18
C VAL A 113 -6.21 -18.34 -6.47
N LYS A 114 -7.49 -18.71 -6.35
CA LYS A 114 -7.90 -20.02 -5.83
C LYS A 114 -7.35 -21.11 -6.75
N GLN A 115 -6.49 -21.96 -6.20
CA GLN A 115 -5.97 -23.12 -6.90
C GLN A 115 -6.91 -24.31 -6.69
N VAL A 116 -7.30 -24.97 -7.78
CA VAL A 116 -7.97 -26.27 -7.73
C VAL A 116 -6.92 -27.33 -7.41
N CYS A 117 -7.09 -28.03 -6.29
CA CYS A 117 -6.32 -29.23 -5.97
C CYS A 117 -7.08 -30.43 -6.53
N TYR A 118 -6.51 -31.11 -7.51
CA TYR A 118 -7.00 -32.41 -7.96
C TYR A 118 -6.43 -33.46 -7.01
N TYR A 119 -7.31 -34.12 -6.25
CA TYR A 119 -6.96 -35.33 -5.51
C TYR A 119 -7.74 -36.46 -6.18
N GLU A 120 -7.03 -37.45 -6.71
CA GLU A 120 -7.67 -38.70 -7.11
C GLU A 120 -7.69 -39.59 -5.86
N PRO A 121 -8.84 -40.16 -5.48
CA PRO A 121 -8.89 -41.11 -4.38
C PRO A 121 -8.01 -42.31 -4.75
N VAL A 122 -7.04 -42.62 -3.89
CA VAL A 122 -6.32 -43.88 -3.98
C VAL A 122 -7.31 -44.96 -3.59
N ILE A 123 -7.80 -45.72 -4.58
CA ILE A 123 -8.63 -46.88 -4.34
C ILE A 123 -7.66 -48.03 -4.08
N ASP A 124 -7.53 -48.44 -2.83
CA ASP A 124 -6.87 -49.70 -2.49
C ASP A 124 -7.76 -50.83 -3.03
N ILE A 125 -7.25 -51.58 -4.01
CA ILE A 125 -7.90 -52.76 -4.62
C ILE A 125 -7.52 -53.99 -3.82
#